data_AF-A0A439KLR9-F1
#
_entry.id   AF-A0A439KLR9-F1
#
_cell.length_a   1.000
_cell.length_b   1.000
_cell.length_c   1.000
_cell.angle_alpha   90.00
_cell.angle_beta   90.00
_cell.angle_gamma   90.00
#
_symmetry.space_group_name_H-M   'P 1'
#
loop_
_entity.id
_entity.type
_entity.pdbx_description
1 polymer ?
#
loop_
_entity_poly.entity_id
_entity_poly.type
_entity_poly.pdbx_seq_one_letter_code
_entity_poly.pdbx_strand_id
1 'polypeptide(L)'
;MNANFASFLYLVSGILFILALRGLSHPTTSRQGNMYGMIGMGIAIATTLALATPSAGGFGLIVLGLLIGGSVGAITARRIAMTSMPQLVAAFHSLVGLAAVMVAAAAIYAPESFGIGTVADIHAQALIEMSLGVAIGAITFTGSV
;
A
#
# COMPACT_ATOMS: atom_id res chain seq x y z
N MET A 1 -5.45 19.36 -6.25
CA MET A 1 -4.57 18.93 -7.36
C MET A 1 -5.43 18.54 -8.56
N ASN A 2 -5.00 18.78 -9.81
CA ASN A 2 -5.76 18.33 -10.99
C ASN A 2 -5.56 16.83 -11.24
N ALA A 3 -6.62 16.12 -11.63
CA ALA A 3 -6.62 14.69 -11.94
C ALA A 3 -5.53 14.29 -12.96
N ASN A 4 -5.34 15.06 -14.03
CA ASN A 4 -4.32 14.75 -15.05
C ASN A 4 -2.90 14.76 -14.46
N PHE A 5 -2.62 15.70 -13.56
CA PHE A 5 -1.33 15.79 -12.91
C PHE A 5 -1.14 14.66 -11.90
N ALA A 6 -2.20 14.29 -11.16
CA ALA A 6 -2.17 13.14 -10.26
C ALA A 6 -1.89 11.82 -11.03
N SER A 7 -2.58 11.60 -12.14
CA SER A 7 -2.34 10.44 -13.03
C SER A 7 -0.92 10.41 -13.56
N PHE A 8 -0.36 11.56 -13.96
CA PHE A 8 1.04 11.66 -14.38
C PHE A 8 2.00 11.28 -13.24
N LEU A 9 1.77 11.77 -12.02
CA LEU A 9 2.60 11.42 -10.87
C LEU A 9 2.49 9.93 -10.49
N TYR A 10 1.30 9.33 -10.59
CA TYR A 10 1.14 7.89 -10.42
C TYR A 10 1.88 7.09 -11.49
N LEU A 11 1.88 7.55 -12.76
CA LEU A 11 2.67 6.94 -13.82
C LEU A 11 4.17 7.01 -13.51
N VAL A 12 4.68 8.18 -13.06
CA VAL A 12 6.08 8.34 -12.65
C VAL A 12 6.41 7.40 -11.49
N SER A 13 5.55 7.31 -10.47
CA SER A 13 5.71 6.36 -9.38
C SER A 13 5.76 4.91 -9.86
N GLY A 14 4.89 4.52 -10.80
CA GLY A 14 4.87 3.18 -11.39
C GLY A 14 6.17 2.85 -12.13
N ILE A 15 6.69 3.79 -12.92
CA ILE A 15 7.99 3.66 -13.61
C ILE A 15 9.12 3.47 -12.59
N LEU A 16 9.12 4.24 -11.50
CA LEU A 16 10.13 4.10 -10.44
C LEU A 16 10.08 2.74 -9.75
N PHE A 17 8.89 2.16 -9.52
CA PHE A 17 8.78 0.79 -8.99
C PHE A 17 9.34 -0.26 -9.96
N ILE A 18 9.11 -0.12 -11.26
CA ILE A 18 9.71 -1.00 -12.28
C ILE A 18 11.24 -0.89 -12.26
N LEU A 19 11.77 0.34 -12.22
CA LEU A 19 13.21 0.59 -12.12
C LEU A 19 13.80 0.09 -10.80
N ALA A 20 13.04 0.12 -9.71
CA ALA A 20 13.44 -0.43 -8.42
C ALA A 20 13.68 -1.94 -8.51
N LEU A 21 12.71 -2.69 -9.05
CA LEU A 21 12.83 -4.14 -9.24
C LEU A 21 14.00 -4.49 -10.16
N ARG A 22 14.13 -3.78 -11.28
CA ARG A 22 15.27 -3.96 -12.21
C ARG A 22 16.62 -3.72 -11.50
N GLY A 23 16.71 -2.66 -10.70
CA GLY A 23 17.93 -2.32 -9.98
C GLY A 23 18.30 -3.34 -8.91
N LEU A 24 17.30 -3.92 -8.23
CA LEU A 24 17.49 -4.96 -7.21
C LEU A 24 17.95 -6.30 -7.78
N SER A 25 17.76 -6.56 -9.08
CA SER A 25 18.22 -7.80 -9.73
C SER A 25 19.73 -7.87 -9.98
N HIS A 26 20.48 -6.77 -9.79
CA HIS A 26 21.94 -6.76 -9.93
C HIS A 26 22.64 -6.13 -8.73
N PRO A 27 23.72 -6.75 -8.17
CA PRO A 27 24.41 -6.21 -6.99
C PRO A 27 24.94 -4.78 -7.18
N THR A 28 25.47 -4.46 -8.37
CA THR A 28 26.04 -3.15 -8.70
C THR A 28 25.00 -2.02 -8.73
N THR A 29 23.73 -2.34 -9.05
CA THR A 29 22.62 -1.39 -9.13
C THR A 29 21.67 -1.45 -7.93
N SER A 30 21.87 -2.40 -7.01
CA SER A 30 20.95 -2.69 -5.90
C SER A 30 20.58 -1.47 -5.05
N ARG A 31 21.58 -0.64 -4.69
CA ARG A 31 21.37 0.59 -3.91
C ARG A 31 20.54 1.62 -4.66
N GLN A 32 20.78 1.77 -5.96
CA GLN A 32 20.01 2.66 -6.83
C GLN A 32 18.57 2.16 -6.98
N GLY A 33 18.38 0.84 -7.15
CA GLY A 33 17.06 0.22 -7.18
C GLY A 33 16.25 0.51 -5.91
N ASN A 34 16.87 0.34 -4.74
CA ASN A 34 16.22 0.68 -3.47
C ASN A 34 15.83 2.17 -3.37
N MET A 35 16.69 3.07 -3.85
CA MET A 35 16.40 4.51 -3.89
C MET A 35 15.19 4.83 -4.77
N TYR A 36 15.09 4.22 -5.96
CA TYR A 36 13.92 4.38 -6.84
C TYR A 36 12.63 3.92 -6.15
N GLY A 37 12.69 2.79 -5.41
CA GLY A 37 11.55 2.30 -4.64
C GLY A 37 11.08 3.30 -3.57
N MET A 38 12.03 3.87 -2.81
CA MET A 38 11.72 4.87 -1.78
C MET A 38 11.11 6.15 -2.37
N ILE A 39 11.68 6.67 -3.47
CA ILE A 39 11.17 7.87 -4.14
C ILE A 39 9.78 7.60 -4.74
N GLY A 40 9.60 6.46 -5.41
CA GLY A 40 8.31 6.05 -5.98
C GLY A 40 7.23 6.00 -4.91
N MET A 41 7.47 5.30 -3.80
CA MET A 41 6.52 5.23 -2.68
C MET A 41 6.21 6.61 -2.09
N GLY A 42 7.22 7.47 -1.94
CA GLY A 42 7.03 8.85 -1.49
C GLY A 42 6.10 9.65 -2.41
N ILE A 43 6.30 9.55 -3.74
CA ILE A 43 5.45 10.21 -4.74
C ILE A 43 4.02 9.67 -4.66
N ALA A 44 3.83 8.35 -4.57
CA ALA A 44 2.50 7.75 -4.47
C ALA A 44 1.73 8.28 -3.26
N ILE A 45 2.33 8.23 -2.07
CA ILE A 45 1.69 8.70 -0.82
C ILE A 45 1.36 10.20 -0.92
N ALA A 46 2.32 11.03 -1.33
CA ALA A 46 2.12 12.47 -1.44
C ALA A 46 1.01 12.82 -2.46
N THR A 47 0.98 12.10 -3.59
CA THR A 47 -0.04 12.30 -4.63
C THR A 47 -1.43 11.95 -4.10
N THR A 48 -1.57 10.81 -3.44
CA THR A 48 -2.84 10.37 -2.85
C THR A 48 -3.36 11.36 -1.81
N LEU A 49 -2.49 11.85 -0.91
CA LEU A 49 -2.87 12.83 0.10
C LEU A 49 -3.29 14.17 -0.50
N ALA A 50 -2.57 14.65 -1.52
CA ALA A 50 -2.86 15.90 -2.20
C ALA A 50 -4.14 15.84 -3.07
N LEU A 51 -4.55 14.63 -3.48
CA LEU A 51 -5.80 14.41 -4.21
C LEU A 51 -6.99 14.21 -3.27
N ALA A 52 -6.82 13.41 -2.20
CA ALA A 52 -7.90 13.04 -1.29
C ALA A 52 -8.38 14.19 -0.40
N THR A 53 -7.53 15.20 -0.14
CA THR A 53 -7.83 16.37 0.71
C THR A 53 -8.60 16.01 1.99
N PRO A 54 -8.05 15.11 2.83
CA PRO A 54 -8.76 14.63 4.01
C PRO A 54 -9.05 15.77 5.00
N SER A 55 -10.10 15.62 5.80
CA SER A 55 -10.37 16.52 6.92
C SER A 55 -9.19 16.55 7.90
N ALA A 56 -9.04 17.60 8.71
CA ALA A 56 -7.94 17.69 9.66
C ALA A 56 -7.86 16.47 10.60
N GLY A 57 -9.01 15.95 11.05
CA GLY A 57 -9.08 14.71 11.83
C GLY A 57 -8.64 13.48 11.04
N GLY A 58 -9.12 13.33 9.79
CA GLY A 58 -8.71 12.22 8.92
C GLY A 58 -7.22 12.25 8.59
N PHE A 59 -6.67 13.43 8.31
CA PHE A 59 -5.24 13.62 8.10
C PHE A 59 -4.43 13.23 9.35
N GLY A 60 -4.89 13.64 10.54
CA GLY A 60 -4.28 13.24 11.81
C GLY A 60 -4.24 11.73 12.01
N LEU A 61 -5.33 11.02 11.70
CA LEU A 61 -5.39 9.55 11.78
C LEU A 61 -4.45 8.88 10.78
N ILE A 62 -4.34 9.39 9.54
CA ILE A 62 -3.43 8.85 8.53
C ILE A 62 -1.98 9.00 8.98
N VAL A 63 -1.59 10.19 9.43
CA VAL A 63 -0.22 10.45 9.92
C VAL A 63 0.09 9.58 11.13
N LEU A 64 -0.85 9.44 12.08
CA LEU A 64 -0.68 8.59 13.23
C LEU A 64 -0.49 7.11 12.83
N GLY A 65 -1.30 6.61 11.90
CA GLY A 65 -1.18 5.25 11.38
C GLY A 65 0.16 5.01 10.68
N LEU A 66 0.60 5.95 9.83
CA LEU A 66 1.92 5.90 9.18
C LEU A 66 3.06 5.88 10.21
N LEU A 67 2.97 6.71 11.25
CA LEU A 67 4.00 6.77 12.28
C LEU A 67 4.06 5.49 13.10
N ILE A 68 2.92 4.95 13.53
CA ILE A 68 2.87 3.72 14.31
C ILE A 68 3.39 2.55 13.47
N GLY A 69 2.78 2.31 12.30
CA GLY A 69 3.15 1.19 11.43
C GLY A 69 4.59 1.30 10.90
N GLY A 70 4.97 2.48 10.44
CA GLY A 70 6.30 2.76 9.91
C GLY A 70 7.40 2.63 10.97
N SER A 71 7.16 3.13 12.19
CA SER A 71 8.14 3.02 13.28
C SER A 71 8.31 1.59 13.77
N VAL A 72 7.20 0.87 13.99
CA VAL A 72 7.24 -0.54 14.38
C VAL A 72 7.95 -1.38 13.32
N GLY A 73 7.58 -1.20 12.04
CA GLY A 73 8.23 -1.88 10.92
C GLY A 73 9.73 -1.59 10.85
N ALA A 74 10.13 -0.32 10.96
CA ALA A 74 11.54 0.09 10.90
C ALA A 74 12.37 -0.46 12.08
N ILE A 75 11.82 -0.43 13.29
CA ILE A 75 12.50 -0.96 14.49
C ILE A 75 12.67 -2.47 14.37
N THR A 76 11.62 -3.19 13.99
CA THR A 76 11.65 -4.65 13.83
C THR A 76 12.65 -5.05 12.74
N ALA A 77 12.61 -4.39 11.58
CA ALA A 77 13.54 -4.68 10.47
C ALA A 77 15.01 -4.42 10.82
N ARG A 78 15.31 -3.47 11.73
CA ARG A 78 16.67 -3.19 12.20
C ARG A 78 17.17 -4.17 13.26
N ARG A 79 16.27 -4.79 14.01
CA ARG A 79 16.62 -5.66 15.16
C ARG A 79 16.57 -7.15 14.85
N ILE A 80 15.91 -7.55 13.77
CA ILE A 80 15.81 -8.96 13.39
C ILE A 80 17.20 -9.55 13.08
N ALA A 81 17.42 -10.80 13.44
CA ALA A 81 18.60 -11.53 12.99
C ALA A 81 18.50 -11.83 11.48
N MET A 82 19.63 -11.76 10.76
CA MET A 82 19.65 -12.06 9.32
C MET A 82 19.25 -13.50 9.01
N THR A 83 19.45 -14.43 9.95
CA THR A 83 19.00 -15.84 9.86
C THR A 83 17.48 -15.98 9.91
N SER A 84 16.77 -14.98 10.46
CA SER A 84 15.32 -14.95 10.59
C SER A 84 14.65 -14.02 9.56
N MET A 85 15.40 -13.60 8.53
CA MET A 85 14.85 -12.79 7.44
C MET A 85 13.66 -13.45 6.73
N PRO A 86 13.64 -14.77 6.45
CA PRO A 86 12.47 -15.41 5.83
C PRO A 86 11.17 -15.21 6.65
N GLN A 87 11.25 -15.32 7.98
CA GLN A 87 10.11 -15.14 8.88
C GLN A 87 9.65 -13.68 8.92
N LEU A 88 10.57 -12.72 8.92
CA LEU A 88 10.20 -11.30 8.84
C LEU A 88 9.49 -10.97 7.52
N VAL A 89 9.94 -11.54 6.40
CA VAL A 89 9.30 -11.36 5.10
C VAL A 89 7.89 -11.96 5.10
N ALA A 90 7.69 -13.15 5.67
CA ALA A 90 6.35 -13.73 5.83
C ALA A 90 5.43 -12.85 6.68
N ALA A 91 5.92 -12.38 7.83
CA ALA A 91 5.17 -11.47 8.70
C ALA A 91 4.77 -10.16 7.99
N PHE A 92 5.65 -9.56 7.18
CA PHE A 92 5.27 -8.38 6.40
C PHE A 92 4.25 -8.68 5.30
N HIS A 93 4.33 -9.84 4.64
CA HIS A 93 3.32 -10.24 3.66
C HIS A 93 1.95 -10.48 4.30
N SER A 94 1.91 -11.02 5.53
CA SER A 94 0.64 -11.20 6.24
C SER A 94 -0.05 -9.84 6.46
N LEU A 95 0.69 -8.81 6.87
CA LEU A 95 0.16 -7.46 7.08
C LEU A 95 -0.35 -6.81 5.78
N VAL A 96 0.29 -7.09 4.63
CA VAL A 96 -0.23 -6.65 3.31
C VAL A 96 -1.57 -7.31 3.01
N GLY A 97 -1.70 -8.61 3.29
CA GLY A 97 -2.97 -9.33 3.15
C GLY A 97 -4.08 -8.77 4.03
N LEU A 98 -3.77 -8.50 5.31
CA LEU A 98 -4.71 -7.88 6.24
C LEU A 98 -5.13 -6.47 5.79
N ALA A 99 -4.19 -5.67 5.29
CA ALA A 99 -4.49 -4.33 4.76
C ALA A 99 -5.49 -4.41 3.59
N ALA A 100 -5.33 -5.37 2.67
CA ALA A 100 -6.29 -5.58 1.57
C ALA A 100 -7.70 -5.91 2.08
N VAL A 101 -7.81 -6.77 3.10
CA VAL A 101 -9.10 -7.10 3.73
C VAL A 101 -9.73 -5.87 4.39
N MET A 102 -8.95 -5.07 5.11
CA MET A 102 -9.44 -3.84 5.75
C MET A 102 -9.87 -2.78 4.73
N VAL A 103 -9.15 -2.63 3.62
CA VAL A 103 -9.52 -1.71 2.52
C VAL A 103 -10.84 -2.13 1.89
N ALA A 104 -11.02 -3.43 1.62
CA ALA A 104 -12.29 -3.93 1.08
C ALA A 104 -13.44 -3.77 2.08
N ALA A 105 -13.22 -4.00 3.37
CA ALA A 105 -14.21 -3.71 4.40
C ALA A 105 -14.60 -2.22 4.39
N ALA A 106 -13.61 -1.32 4.34
CA ALA A 106 -13.86 0.12 4.25
C ALA A 106 -14.66 0.51 2.99
N ALA A 107 -14.38 -0.13 1.84
CA ALA A 107 -15.10 0.11 0.60
C ALA A 107 -16.55 -0.39 0.62
N ILE A 108 -16.88 -1.43 1.42
CA ILE A 108 -18.28 -1.85 1.64
C ILE A 108 -19.03 -0.82 2.50
N TYR A 109 -18.39 -0.28 3.53
CA TYR A 109 -19.04 0.66 4.46
C TYR A 109 -19.11 2.09 3.93
N ALA A 110 -18.22 2.49 3.02
CA ALA A 110 -18.16 3.82 2.43
C ALA A 110 -17.89 3.79 0.91
N PRO A 111 -18.73 3.11 0.09
CA PRO A 111 -18.47 2.90 -1.34
C PRO A 111 -18.38 4.20 -2.15
N GLU A 112 -19.07 5.24 -1.70
CA GLU A 112 -19.05 6.58 -2.31
C GLU A 112 -17.64 7.19 -2.27
N SER A 113 -16.87 6.92 -1.21
CA SER A 113 -15.49 7.42 -1.05
C SER A 113 -14.52 6.76 -2.02
N PHE A 114 -14.88 5.60 -2.58
CA PHE A 114 -14.11 4.87 -3.58
C PHE A 114 -14.66 5.06 -5.00
N GLY A 115 -15.79 5.77 -5.15
CA GLY A 115 -16.43 5.98 -6.46
C GLY A 115 -17.06 4.71 -7.05
N ILE A 116 -17.45 3.75 -6.20
CA ILE A 116 -17.92 2.42 -6.63
C ILE A 116 -19.44 2.20 -6.44
N GLY A 117 -20.19 3.24 -6.07
CA GLY A 117 -21.63 3.20 -5.85
C GLY A 117 -22.02 3.75 -4.48
N THR A 118 -23.20 3.37 -3.99
CA THR A 118 -23.73 3.76 -2.68
C THR A 118 -23.91 2.54 -1.78
N VAL A 119 -24.19 2.76 -0.49
CA VAL A 119 -24.47 1.66 0.43
C VAL A 119 -25.71 0.92 -0.05
N ALA A 120 -25.60 -0.41 -0.17
CA ALA A 120 -26.59 -1.33 -0.75
C ALA A 120 -26.75 -1.29 -2.29
N ASP A 121 -26.01 -0.43 -3.00
CA ASP A 121 -25.96 -0.40 -4.47
C ASP A 121 -24.53 -0.17 -4.98
N ILE A 122 -23.68 -1.18 -4.78
CA ILE A 122 -22.28 -1.19 -5.23
C ILE A 122 -22.23 -1.81 -6.63
N HIS A 123 -21.48 -1.19 -7.54
CA HIS A 123 -21.27 -1.72 -8.88
C HIS A 123 -20.79 -3.18 -8.85
N ALA A 124 -21.42 -4.04 -9.65
CA ALA A 124 -21.12 -5.47 -9.67
C ALA A 124 -19.63 -5.76 -9.96
N GLN A 125 -19.00 -4.95 -10.81
CA GLN A 125 -17.56 -5.06 -11.08
C GLN A 125 -16.72 -4.85 -9.81
N ALA A 126 -17.01 -3.81 -9.03
CA ALA A 126 -16.29 -3.53 -7.79
C ALA A 126 -16.50 -4.63 -6.75
N LEU A 127 -17.72 -5.19 -6.67
CA LEU A 127 -18.00 -6.34 -5.79
C LEU A 127 -17.14 -7.56 -6.16
N ILE A 128 -16.96 -7.85 -7.45
CA ILE A 128 -16.11 -8.95 -7.91
C ILE A 128 -14.65 -8.69 -7.55
N GLU A 129 -14.12 -7.51 -7.91
CA GLU A 129 -12.73 -7.13 -7.65
C GLU A 129 -12.41 -7.15 -6.15
N MET A 130 -13.28 -6.59 -5.32
CA MET A 130 -13.13 -6.59 -3.86
C MET A 130 -13.24 -7.99 -3.26
N SER A 131 -14.16 -8.83 -3.73
CA SER A 131 -14.30 -10.21 -3.24
C SER A 131 -13.03 -11.03 -3.51
N LEU A 132 -12.45 -10.88 -4.70
CA LEU A 132 -11.16 -11.51 -5.03
C LEU A 132 -10.03 -10.95 -4.18
N GLY A 133 -9.97 -9.63 -4.00
CA GLY A 133 -8.99 -8.96 -3.15
C GLY A 133 -9.05 -9.42 -1.69
N VAL A 134 -10.25 -9.56 -1.13
CA VAL A 134 -10.47 -10.10 0.22
C VAL A 134 -10.03 -11.55 0.31
N ALA A 135 -10.43 -12.40 -0.65
CA ALA A 135 -10.06 -13.81 -0.62
C ALA A 135 -8.53 -13.99 -0.67
N ILE A 136 -7.85 -13.32 -1.61
CA ILE A 136 -6.39 -13.36 -1.73
C ILE A 136 -5.73 -12.78 -0.48
N GLY A 137 -6.22 -11.65 0.02
CA GLY A 137 -5.67 -11.00 1.21
C GLY A 137 -5.83 -11.85 2.47
N ALA A 138 -7.00 -12.46 2.67
CA ALA A 138 -7.28 -13.34 3.80
C ALA A 138 -6.41 -14.60 3.76
N ILE A 139 -6.28 -15.25 2.60
CA ILE A 139 -5.38 -16.40 2.41
C ILE A 139 -3.92 -16.00 2.67
N THR A 140 -3.49 -14.85 2.17
CA THR A 140 -2.12 -14.34 2.40
C THR A 140 -1.86 -14.10 3.88
N PHE A 141 -2.82 -13.51 4.59
CA PHE A 141 -2.71 -13.27 6.03
C PHE A 141 -2.63 -14.58 6.80
N THR A 142 -3.59 -15.50 6.62
CA THR A 142 -3.64 -16.75 7.39
C THR A 142 -2.54 -17.74 7.02
N GLY A 143 -2.04 -17.71 5.78
CA GLY A 143 -0.95 -18.57 5.34
C GLY A 143 0.46 -18.08 5.72
N SER A 144 0.61 -16.80 6.07
CA SER A 144 1.91 -16.20 6.42
C SER A 144 2.12 -16.00 7.92
N VAL A 145 1.07 -16.20 8.73
CA VAL A 145 1.10 -16.23 10.21
C VAL A 145 1.29 -17.66 10.66
#